data_AF-A0A7W7ZJL5-F1
#
_entry.id   AF-A0A7W7ZJL5-F1
#
_cell.length_a   1.000
_cell.length_b   1.000
_cell.length_c   1.000
_cell.angle_alpha   90.00
_cell.angle_beta   90.00
_cell.angle_gamma   90.00
#
_symmetry.space_group_name_H-M   'P 1'
#
loop_
_entity.id
_entity.type
_entity.pdbx_description
1 polymer ?
#
loop_
_entity_poly.entity_id
_entity_poly.type
_entity_poly.pdbx_seq_one_letter_code
_entity_poly.pdbx_strand_id
1 'polypeptide(L)'
;MRTQADLVDHLFNSSEKRLARILLMMAGFGQEGDQLTLIPKISQEALADMIGTTRSRVSFFMNRFRKLGFIDYKDRIRVHKSLLNVILQDQPSKENSQKASLLDRHRDQSEAAKHSTAKAVRLMTT
;
A
#
# COMPACT_ATOMS: atom_id res chain seq x y z
N MET A 1 17.35 -15.96 10.66
CA MET A 1 17.13 -15.29 9.35
C MET A 1 15.65 -15.34 9.02
N ARG A 2 14.99 -14.18 8.94
CA ARG A 2 13.63 -14.01 8.42
C ARG A 2 13.73 -13.04 7.24
N THR A 3 13.92 -13.55 6.02
CA THR A 3 14.31 -12.68 4.89
C THR A 3 13.68 -13.06 3.56
N GLN A 4 12.58 -13.82 3.53
CA GLN A 4 11.83 -14.03 2.29
C GLN A 4 10.32 -13.98 2.52
N ALA A 5 9.81 -14.66 3.55
CA ALA A 5 8.39 -14.60 3.92
C ALA A 5 7.93 -13.17 4.25
N ASP A 6 8.70 -12.43 5.06
CA ASP A 6 8.38 -11.03 5.39
C ASP A 6 8.45 -10.10 4.16
N LEU A 7 9.32 -10.40 3.19
CA LEU A 7 9.46 -9.63 1.95
C LEU A 7 8.30 -9.91 0.99
N VAL A 8 7.90 -11.17 0.87
CA VAL A 8 6.72 -11.62 0.11
C VAL A 8 5.45 -11.07 0.75
N ASP A 9 5.29 -11.09 2.08
CA ASP A 9 4.17 -10.45 2.74
C ASP A 9 4.22 -8.91 2.61
N HIS A 10 5.40 -8.29 2.53
CA HIS A 10 5.50 -6.85 2.24
C HIS A 10 5.09 -6.52 0.80
N LEU A 11 5.44 -7.38 -0.17
CA LEU A 11 5.22 -7.17 -1.59
C LEU A 11 3.81 -7.56 -2.04
N PHE A 12 3.25 -8.62 -1.45
CA PHE A 12 1.96 -9.21 -1.84
C PHE A 12 0.84 -8.94 -0.82
N ASN A 13 1.16 -8.47 0.40
CA ASN A 13 0.19 -8.37 1.48
C ASN A 13 0.41 -7.16 2.41
N SER A 14 0.38 -5.95 1.84
CA SER A 14 0.66 -4.68 2.52
C SER A 14 -0.05 -4.52 3.87
N SER A 15 0.57 -3.78 4.80
CA SER A 15 -0.05 -3.46 6.10
C SER A 15 -1.43 -2.79 5.95
N GLU A 16 -1.67 -2.07 4.86
CA GLU A 16 -2.98 -1.50 4.51
C GLU A 16 -4.03 -2.59 4.26
N LYS A 17 -3.69 -3.61 3.45
CA LYS A 17 -4.56 -4.76 3.20
C LYS A 17 -4.78 -5.60 4.45
N ARG A 18 -3.74 -5.79 5.28
CA ARG A 18 -3.87 -6.51 6.57
C ARG A 18 -4.80 -5.77 7.52
N LEU A 19 -4.67 -4.45 7.64
CA LEU A 19 -5.60 -3.62 8.40
C LEU A 19 -7.04 -3.79 7.88
N ALA A 20 -7.26 -3.67 6.57
CA ALA A 20 -8.59 -3.80 5.97
C ALA A 20 -9.23 -5.17 6.28
N ARG A 21 -8.46 -6.26 6.18
CA ARG A 21 -8.94 -7.62 6.52
C ARG A 21 -9.32 -7.75 7.99
N ILE A 22 -8.48 -7.26 8.91
CA ILE A 22 -8.78 -7.31 10.35
C ILE A 22 -10.07 -6.54 10.65
N LEU A 23 -10.24 -5.34 10.10
CA LEU A 23 -11.44 -4.53 10.30
C LEU A 23 -12.71 -5.23 9.77
N LEU A 24 -12.64 -5.84 8.60
CA LEU A 24 -13.76 -6.60 8.02
C LEU A 24 -14.12 -7.81 8.88
N MET A 25 -13.13 -8.56 9.36
CA MET A 25 -13.33 -9.71 10.23
C MET A 25 -13.92 -9.30 11.59
N MET A 26 -13.41 -8.22 12.21
CA MET A 26 -13.96 -7.68 13.45
C MET A 26 -15.38 -7.14 13.28
N ALA A 27 -15.77 -6.75 12.06
CA ALA A 27 -17.12 -6.32 11.72
C ALA A 27 -18.04 -7.49 11.28
N GLY A 28 -17.61 -8.74 11.45
CA GLY A 28 -18.42 -9.92 11.15
C GLY A 28 -18.73 -10.12 9.66
N PHE A 29 -17.97 -9.50 8.75
CA PHE A 29 -18.15 -9.76 7.32
C PHE A 29 -17.77 -11.21 7.00
N GLY A 30 -18.69 -11.94 6.34
CA GLY A 30 -18.49 -13.34 5.96
C GLY A 30 -18.97 -14.37 6.99
N GLN A 31 -19.56 -13.93 8.11
CA GLN A 31 -20.24 -14.82 9.06
C GLN A 31 -21.74 -14.91 8.74
N GLU A 32 -22.35 -16.08 8.96
CA GLU A 32 -23.79 -16.30 8.81
C GLU A 32 -24.53 -15.55 9.94
N GLY A 33 -25.23 -14.47 9.61
CA GLY A 33 -25.98 -13.66 10.57
C GLY A 33 -25.98 -12.17 10.24
N ASP A 34 -26.47 -11.36 11.18
CA ASP A 34 -26.48 -9.90 11.05
C ASP A 34 -25.06 -9.36 11.15
N GLN A 35 -24.59 -8.72 10.08
CA GLN A 35 -23.24 -8.17 10.02
C GLN A 35 -23.07 -7.09 11.09
N LEU A 36 -22.15 -7.32 12.03
CA LEU A 36 -21.78 -6.33 13.04
C LEU A 36 -20.98 -5.21 12.38
N THR A 37 -21.66 -4.27 11.72
CA THR A 37 -20.98 -3.14 11.05
C THR A 37 -20.11 -2.30 12.00
N LEU A 38 -20.18 -2.52 13.32
CA LEU A 38 -19.38 -1.86 14.34
C LEU A 38 -18.35 -2.82 14.93
N ILE A 39 -17.08 -2.43 14.89
CA ILE A 39 -16.02 -3.23 15.53
C ILE A 39 -15.99 -3.01 17.05
N PRO A 40 -15.50 -4.00 17.83
CA PRO A 40 -15.17 -3.84 19.24
C PRO A 40 -14.22 -2.66 19.50
N LYS A 41 -14.27 -2.09 20.71
CA LYS A 41 -13.34 -1.03 21.11
C LYS A 41 -11.92 -1.60 21.09
N ILE A 42 -11.06 -1.00 20.28
CA ILE A 42 -9.65 -1.38 20.17
C ILE A 42 -8.80 -0.15 19.91
N SER A 43 -7.61 -0.10 20.52
CA SER A 43 -6.66 0.99 20.29
C SER A 43 -5.92 0.81 18.96
N GLN A 44 -5.46 1.91 18.38
CA GLN A 44 -4.62 1.84 17.18
C GLN A 44 -3.25 1.22 17.45
N GLU A 45 -2.77 1.25 18.69
CA GLU A 45 -1.53 0.60 19.12
C GLU A 45 -1.69 -0.93 19.07
N ALA A 46 -2.77 -1.45 19.66
CA ALA A 46 -3.09 -2.88 19.56
C ALA A 46 -3.30 -3.32 18.11
N LEU A 47 -3.94 -2.50 17.26
CA LEU A 47 -4.00 -2.75 15.82
C LEU A 47 -2.61 -2.80 15.20
N ALA A 48 -1.71 -1.88 15.56
CA ALA A 48 -0.35 -1.84 15.04
C ALA A 48 0.43 -3.12 15.39
N ASP A 49 0.32 -3.57 16.63
CA ASP A 49 0.95 -4.80 17.11
C ASP A 49 0.42 -6.02 16.33
N MET A 50 -0.90 -6.14 16.17
CA MET A 50 -1.51 -7.23 15.42
C MET A 50 -1.14 -7.22 13.93
N ILE A 51 -0.95 -6.05 13.34
CA ILE A 51 -0.60 -5.91 11.91
C ILE A 51 0.91 -6.10 11.67
N GLY A 52 1.73 -5.92 12.71
CA GLY A 52 3.18 -5.82 12.61
C GLY A 52 3.60 -4.53 11.92
N THR A 53 3.06 -3.38 12.36
CA THR A 53 3.41 -2.05 11.83
C THR A 53 3.40 -0.99 12.92
N THR A 54 3.77 0.24 12.58
CA THR A 54 3.78 1.37 13.54
C THR A 54 2.39 1.96 13.73
N ARG A 55 2.09 2.47 14.93
CA ARG A 55 0.84 3.21 15.22
C ARG A 55 0.57 4.35 14.21
N SER A 56 1.60 5.08 13.79
CA SER A 56 1.47 6.18 12.82
C SER A 56 0.98 5.70 11.45
N ARG A 57 1.49 4.57 10.96
CA ARG A 57 1.00 3.92 9.72
C ARG A 57 -0.45 3.46 9.85
N VAL A 58 -0.84 2.88 10.98
CA VAL A 58 -2.26 2.55 11.24
C VAL A 58 -3.12 3.80 11.17
N SER A 59 -2.74 4.86 11.89
CA SER A 59 -3.48 6.13 11.87
C SER A 59 -3.59 6.71 10.45
N PHE A 60 -2.53 6.61 9.65
CA PHE A 60 -2.52 7.07 8.26
C PHE A 60 -3.56 6.32 7.41
N PHE A 61 -3.55 4.98 7.43
CA PHE A 61 -4.51 4.18 6.68
C PHE A 61 -5.94 4.38 7.17
N MET A 62 -6.16 4.42 8.48
CA MET A 62 -7.46 4.68 9.08
C MET A 62 -8.03 6.04 8.64
N ASN A 63 -7.20 7.07 8.57
CA ASN A 63 -7.61 8.39 8.05
C ASN A 63 -7.97 8.34 6.56
N ARG A 64 -7.20 7.58 5.76
CA ARG A 64 -7.48 7.38 4.33
C ARG A 64 -8.79 6.63 4.14
N PHE A 65 -9.01 5.53 4.85
CA PHE A 65 -10.25 4.74 4.79
C PHE A 65 -11.48 5.59 5.15
N ARG A 66 -11.36 6.48 6.14
CA ARG A 66 -12.41 7.45 6.47
C ARG A 66 -12.71 8.39 5.31
N LYS A 67 -11.68 8.99 4.71
CA LYS A 67 -11.84 9.90 3.56
C LYS A 67 -12.47 9.23 2.34
N LEU A 68 -12.21 7.93 2.15
CA LEU A 68 -12.77 7.12 1.07
C LEU A 68 -14.16 6.54 1.38
N GLY A 69 -14.72 6.80 2.57
CA GLY A 69 -16.02 6.28 2.99
C GLY A 69 -16.04 4.77 3.27
N PHE A 70 -14.88 4.18 3.56
CA PHE A 70 -14.79 2.77 3.94
C PHE A 70 -15.06 2.54 5.42
N ILE A 71 -14.82 3.56 6.25
CA ILE A 71 -15.12 3.54 7.68
C ILE A 71 -15.66 4.89 8.16
N ASP A 72 -16.44 4.87 9.25
CA ASP A 72 -16.88 6.08 9.97
C ASP A 72 -16.54 6.01 11.45
N TYR A 73 -16.27 7.16 12.06
CA TYR A 73 -16.17 7.31 13.51
C TYR A 73 -17.43 8.01 14.01
N LYS A 74 -18.35 7.24 14.59
CA LYS A 74 -19.37 7.78 15.49
C LYS A 74 -18.93 7.45 16.92
N ASP A 75 -19.63 6.55 17.59
CA ASP A 75 -19.24 6.07 18.94
C ASP A 75 -18.18 4.97 18.88
N ARG A 76 -18.18 4.21 17.80
CA ARG A 76 -17.24 3.14 17.46
C ARG A 76 -16.94 3.22 15.97
N ILE A 77 -15.88 2.52 15.54
CA ILE A 77 -15.55 2.42 14.13
C ILE A 77 -16.62 1.58 13.45
N ARG A 78 -17.32 2.19 12.49
CA ARG A 78 -18.23 1.51 11.57
C ARG A 78 -17.47 1.11 10.31
N VAL A 79 -17.62 -0.12 9.84
CA VAL A 79 -16.99 -0.65 8.63
C VAL A 79 -18.04 -0.85 7.55
N HIS A 80 -17.75 -0.36 6.35
CA HIS A 80 -18.62 -0.50 5.18
C HIS A 80 -18.14 -1.61 4.25
N LYS A 81 -19.06 -2.23 3.50
CA LYS A 81 -18.73 -3.27 2.50
C LYS A 81 -17.72 -2.80 1.46
N SER A 82 -17.71 -1.50 1.15
CA SER A 82 -16.76 -0.87 0.21
C SER A 82 -15.29 -1.05 0.62
N LEU A 83 -14.99 -1.34 1.89
CA LEU A 83 -13.63 -1.64 2.34
C LEU A 83 -13.04 -2.89 1.64
N LEU A 84 -13.88 -3.81 1.15
CA LEU A 84 -13.44 -4.96 0.33
C LEU A 84 -12.66 -4.52 -0.91
N ASN A 85 -12.93 -3.33 -1.45
CA ASN A 85 -12.21 -2.80 -2.61
C ASN A 85 -10.70 -2.65 -2.35
N VAL A 86 -10.28 -2.41 -1.11
CA VAL A 86 -8.85 -2.34 -0.73
C VAL A 86 -8.15 -3.70 -0.93
N ILE A 87 -8.89 -4.80 -0.79
CA ILE A 87 -8.37 -6.16 -0.91
C ILE A 87 -8.49 -6.66 -2.35
N LEU A 88 -9.61 -6.35 -3.01
CA LEU A 88 -9.94 -6.86 -4.35
C LEU A 88 -9.25 -6.09 -5.47
N GLN A 89 -8.94 -4.80 -5.28
CA GLN A 89 -8.23 -4.00 -6.28
C GLN A 89 -6.72 -4.18 -6.13
N ASP A 90 -6.19 -5.32 -6.56
CA ASP A 90 -4.74 -5.58 -6.62
C ASP A 90 -4.08 -5.01 -7.88
N GLN A 91 -4.72 -4.00 -8.50
CA GLN A 91 -4.18 -3.42 -9.72
C GLN A 91 -2.95 -2.58 -9.39
N PRO A 92 -1.80 -2.78 -10.08
CA PRO A 92 -0.68 -1.87 -9.96
C PRO A 92 -1.19 -0.48 -10.34
N SER A 93 -1.29 0.40 -9.34
CA SER A 93 -1.65 1.80 -9.52
C SER A 93 -0.84 2.37 -10.68
N LYS A 94 -1.51 2.90 -11.71
CA LYS A 94 -0.89 3.50 -12.92
C LYS A 94 0.24 4.50 -12.58
N GLU A 95 0.21 5.08 -11.39
CA GLU A 95 1.24 5.97 -10.85
C GLU A 95 2.62 5.29 -10.69
N ASN A 96 2.66 4.00 -10.32
CA ASN A 96 3.92 3.23 -10.26
C ASN A 96 4.44 2.89 -11.66
N SER A 97 3.56 2.57 -12.61
CA SER A 97 3.95 2.38 -14.02
C SER A 97 4.49 3.68 -14.63
N GLN A 98 3.93 4.83 -14.26
CA GLN A 98 4.44 6.14 -14.67
C GLN A 98 5.81 6.44 -14.06
N LYS A 99 6.01 6.23 -12.75
CA LYS A 99 7.33 6.40 -12.11
C LYS A 99 8.39 5.46 -12.69
N ALA A 100 8.06 4.19 -12.93
CA ALA A 100 8.95 3.24 -13.60
C ALA A 100 9.33 3.73 -15.02
N SER A 101 8.35 4.18 -15.81
CA SER A 101 8.61 4.73 -17.15
C SER A 101 9.46 6.01 -17.17
N LEU A 102 9.36 6.84 -16.12
CA LEU A 102 10.16 8.05 -15.96
C LEU A 102 11.61 7.72 -15.59
N LEU A 103 11.82 6.69 -14.77
CA LEU A 103 13.15 6.18 -14.42
C LEU A 103 13.86 5.57 -15.64
N ASP A 104 13.13 4.79 -16.45
CA ASP A 104 13.66 4.22 -17.69
C ASP A 104 14.07 5.31 -18.69
N ARG A 105 13.25 6.36 -18.85
CA ARG A 105 13.57 7.52 -19.71
C ARG A 105 14.81 8.29 -19.28
N HIS A 106 15.06 8.42 -17.98
CA HIS A 106 16.27 9.10 -17.48
C HIS A 106 17.53 8.25 -17.68
N ARG A 107 17.42 6.92 -17.65
CA ARG A 107 18.54 6.01 -17.89
C ARG A 107 19.03 6.07 -19.33
N ASP A 108 18.12 6.02 -20.29
CA ASP A 108 18.43 6.10 -21.73
C ASP A 108 19.10 7.44 -22.12
N GLN A 109 18.65 8.55 -21.55
CA GLN A 109 19.27 9.87 -21.79
C GLN A 109 20.70 9.95 -21.22
N SER A 110 20.97 9.27 -20.11
CA SER A 110 22.32 9.24 -19.52
C SER A 110 23.30 8.36 -20.29
N GLU A 111 22.82 7.30 -20.95
CA GLU A 111 23.64 6.43 -21.81
C GLU A 111 23.93 7.08 -23.17
N ALA A 112 22.94 7.74 -23.77
CA ALA A 112 23.11 8.49 -25.03
C ALA A 112 24.13 9.64 -24.90
N ALA A 113 24.15 10.33 -23.76
CA ALA A 113 25.10 11.42 -23.48
C ALA A 113 26.56 10.92 -23.34
N LYS A 114 26.77 9.71 -22.82
CA LYS A 114 28.10 9.08 -22.69
C LYS A 114 28.66 8.61 -24.03
N HIS A 115 27.80 8.13 -24.93
CA HIS A 115 28.23 7.72 -26.27
C HIS A 115 28.56 8.89 -27.20
N SER A 116 27.89 10.03 -27.05
CA SER A 116 28.18 11.25 -27.83
C SER A 116 29.52 11.88 -27.43
N THR A 117 29.82 11.93 -26.12
CA THR A 117 31.08 12.48 -25.61
C THR A 117 32.29 11.62 -25.97
N ALA A 118 32.16 10.29 -25.97
CA ALA A 118 33.22 9.39 -26.43
C ALA A 118 33.55 9.53 -27.93
N LYS A 119 32.58 9.90 -28.78
CA LYS A 119 32.78 10.11 -30.21
C LYS A 119 33.48 11.45 -30.51
N ALA A 120 33.20 12.50 -29.74
CA ALA A 120 33.83 13.81 -29.89
C ALA A 120 35.31 13.80 -29.48
N VAL A 121 35.67 13.08 -28.41
CA VAL A 121 37.06 12.97 -27.95
C VAL A 121 37.95 12.23 -28.97
N ARG A 122 37.39 11.29 -29.74
CA ARG A 122 38.14 10.52 -30.76
C ARG A 122 38.41 11.28 -32.06
N LEU A 123 37.75 12.43 -32.28
CA LEU A 123 37.90 13.27 -33.48
C LEU A 123 38.90 14.42 -33.31
N MET A 124 39.50 14.61 -32.12
CA MET A 124 40.43 15.70 -31.81
C MET A 124 41.89 15.25 -31.62
N THR A 125 42.20 13.99 -31.94
CA THR A 125 43.58 13.44 -31.92
C THR A 125 43.97 12.92 -33.30
N THR A 126 44.32 13.83 -34.20
CA THR A 126 45.15 13.62 -35.40
C THR A 126 45.75 14.94 -35.82
#